data_AF-A0A7K5KZ64-F1
#
_entry.id   AF-A0A7K5KZ64-F1
#
_cell.length_a   1.000
_cell.length_b   1.000
_cell.length_c   1.000
_cell.angle_alpha   90.00
_cell.angle_beta   90.00
_cell.angle_gamma   90.00
#
_symmetry.space_group_name_H-M   'P 1'
#
loop_
_entity.id
_entity.type
_entity.pdbx_description
1 polymer ?
#
loop_
_entity_poly.entity_id
_entity_poly.type
_entity_poly.pdbx_seq_one_letter_code
_entity_poly.pdbx_strand_id
1 'polypeptide(L)'
;TLAERTNLAGVQHILLVLSGKGGVGKSTISTELALALRSTGKRVGILDVDLCGPSIPRMLRVQDSAVHQCDSGWVPVFVGQDKAIALMSIGFLLERPDDAVVWRGPKKNALIKQFITDVAWGDLDFLIVDTPPGTSDEHISTVEALRPHKPLGAILVTTPQ
;
A
#
# COMPACT_ATOMS: atom_id res chain seq x y z
N THR A 1 18.67 -15.18 17.50
CA THR A 1 17.68 -15.33 16.41
C THR A 1 17.89 -14.18 15.45
N LEU A 2 18.34 -14.44 14.22
CA LEU A 2 18.46 -13.37 13.22
C LEU A 2 17.05 -12.80 13.03
N ALA A 3 16.83 -11.54 13.39
CA ALA A 3 15.66 -10.83 12.94
C ALA A 3 15.69 -10.88 11.41
N GLU A 4 14.69 -11.50 10.79
CA GLU A 4 14.51 -11.41 9.34
C GLU A 4 14.59 -9.93 8.97
N ARG A 5 15.53 -9.57 8.09
CA ARG A 5 15.64 -8.20 7.59
C ARG A 5 14.37 -7.91 6.81
N THR A 6 13.43 -7.25 7.46
CA THR A 6 12.21 -6.82 6.80
C THR A 6 12.54 -5.60 5.95
N ASN A 7 12.04 -5.53 4.72
CA ASN A 7 12.28 -4.37 3.84
C ASN A 7 11.62 -3.06 4.34
N LEU A 8 10.92 -3.10 5.48
CA LEU A 8 10.38 -1.94 6.18
C LEU A 8 11.39 -1.29 7.15
N ALA A 9 12.60 -1.82 7.30
CA ALA A 9 13.59 -1.28 8.25
C ALA A 9 13.99 0.19 7.98
N GLY A 10 13.92 0.64 6.71
CA GLY A 10 14.18 2.03 6.31
C GLY A 10 12.96 2.97 6.42
N VAL A 11 11.80 2.47 6.87
CA VAL A 11 10.57 3.25 6.99
C VAL A 11 10.45 3.83 8.40
N GLN A 12 10.44 5.16 8.52
CA GLN A 12 10.37 5.83 9.83
C GLN A 12 8.97 5.77 10.46
N HIS A 13 7.93 6.00 9.67
CA HIS A 13 6.55 6.03 10.14
C HIS A 13 5.62 5.24 9.21
N ILE A 14 4.79 4.38 9.78
CA ILE A 14 3.74 3.66 9.05
C ILE A 14 2.38 4.19 9.51
N LEU A 15 1.55 4.66 8.57
CA LEU A 15 0.19 5.15 8.82
C LEU A 15 -0.81 4.26 8.10
N LEU A 16 -1.78 3.72 8.84
CA LEU A 16 -2.86 2.93 8.27
C LEU A 16 -4.03 3.85 7.88
N VAL A 17 -4.59 3.68 6.69
CA VAL A 17 -5.82 4.36 6.27
C VAL A 17 -6.93 3.32 6.16
N LEU A 18 -7.96 3.49 6.98
CA LEU A 18 -9.04 2.52 7.20
C LEU A 18 -10.39 3.11 6.79
N SER A 19 -11.37 2.25 6.49
CA SER A 19 -12.77 2.65 6.35
C SER A 19 -13.72 1.55 6.79
N GLY A 20 -14.91 1.91 7.28
CA GLY A 20 -15.93 0.93 7.66
C GLY A 20 -16.70 0.32 6.48
N LYS A 21 -16.72 1.02 5.34
CA LYS A 21 -17.39 0.59 4.10
C LYS A 21 -16.61 1.05 2.87
N GLY A 22 -16.93 0.45 1.72
CA GLY A 22 -16.42 0.91 0.41
C GLY A 22 -17.04 2.24 0.01
N GLY A 23 -16.37 2.98 -0.89
CA GLY A 23 -16.91 4.20 -1.50
C GLY A 23 -16.85 5.47 -0.65
N VAL A 24 -16.22 5.45 0.53
CA VAL A 24 -16.09 6.64 1.40
C VAL A 24 -14.98 7.61 1.00
N GLY A 25 -14.22 7.31 -0.06
CA GLY A 25 -13.07 8.12 -0.50
C GLY A 25 -11.75 7.80 0.21
N LYS A 26 -11.63 6.62 0.84
CA LYS A 26 -10.42 6.14 1.54
C LYS A 26 -9.15 6.31 0.70
N SER A 27 -9.10 5.74 -0.51
CA SER A 27 -7.93 5.80 -1.40
C SER A 27 -7.62 7.23 -1.89
N THR A 28 -8.64 8.08 -2.02
CA THR A 28 -8.45 9.51 -2.30
C THR A 28 -7.71 10.18 -1.15
N ILE A 29 -8.15 9.96 0.09
CA ILE A 29 -7.46 10.50 1.28
C ILE A 29 -6.04 9.95 1.40
N SER A 30 -5.82 8.65 1.15
CA SER A 30 -4.49 8.04 1.12
C SER A 30 -3.56 8.75 0.11
N THR A 31 -4.08 9.01 -1.10
CA THR A 31 -3.33 9.67 -2.18
C THR A 31 -3.03 11.14 -1.86
N GLU A 32 -4.04 11.90 -1.42
CA GLU A 32 -3.87 13.32 -1.08
C GLU A 32 -2.94 13.51 0.12
N LEU A 33 -3.01 12.63 1.12
CA LEU A 33 -2.06 12.65 2.24
C LEU A 33 -0.63 12.43 1.77
N ALA A 34 -0.42 11.50 0.83
CA ALA A 34 0.91 11.25 0.26
C ALA A 34 1.45 12.48 -0.49
N LEU A 35 0.60 13.11 -1.31
CA LEU A 35 0.94 14.33 -2.06
C LEU A 35 1.24 15.50 -1.12
N ALA A 36 0.45 15.67 -0.06
CA ALA A 36 0.66 16.70 0.95
C ALA A 36 2.00 16.50 1.68
N LEU A 37 2.32 15.28 2.13
CA LEU A 37 3.59 14.96 2.77
C LEU A 37 4.77 15.19 1.81
N ARG A 38 4.66 14.75 0.54
CA ARG A 38 5.66 15.05 -0.50
C ARG A 38 5.86 16.56 -0.67
N SER A 39 4.80 17.36 -0.66
CA SER A 39 4.89 18.82 -0.81
C SER A 39 5.71 19.49 0.30
N THR A 40 5.84 18.82 1.45
CA THR A 40 6.68 19.26 2.58
C THR A 40 8.11 18.69 2.52
N GLY A 41 8.50 18.08 1.39
CA GLY A 41 9.83 17.52 1.17
C GLY A 41 10.05 16.12 1.73
N LYS A 42 8.98 15.38 2.07
CA LYS A 42 9.07 14.01 2.60
C LYS A 42 9.13 12.97 1.49
N ARG A 43 9.87 11.89 1.73
CA ARG A 43 9.85 10.66 0.92
C ARG A 43 8.72 9.77 1.40
N VAL A 44 7.80 9.44 0.49
CA VAL A 44 6.54 8.77 0.86
C VAL A 44 6.36 7.47 0.07
N GLY A 45 6.05 6.40 0.78
CA GLY A 45 5.54 5.16 0.20
C GLY A 45 4.02 5.12 0.29
N ILE A 46 3.38 4.54 -0.71
CA ILE A 46 1.98 4.13 -0.66
C ILE A 46 1.90 2.63 -0.94
N LEU A 47 1.30 1.89 -0.02
CA LEU A 47 0.96 0.49 -0.19
C LEU A 47 -0.56 0.35 -0.34
N ASP A 48 -1.00 0.06 -1.56
CA ASP A 48 -2.41 -0.18 -1.92
C ASP A 48 -2.70 -1.69 -1.93
N VAL A 49 -3.37 -2.14 -0.87
CA VAL A 49 -3.77 -3.55 -0.68
C VAL A 49 -5.27 -3.76 -0.89
N ASP A 50 -5.98 -2.80 -1.47
CA ASP A 50 -7.41 -2.91 -1.77
C ASP A 50 -7.63 -3.79 -3.02
N LEU A 51 -7.68 -5.11 -2.79
CA LEU A 51 -7.79 -6.13 -3.86
C LEU A 51 -9.06 -6.04 -4.70
N CYS A 52 -10.13 -5.42 -4.18
CA CYS A 52 -11.44 -5.40 -4.82
C CYS A 52 -11.61 -4.22 -5.79
N GLY A 53 -10.72 -3.23 -5.72
CA GLY A 53 -10.82 -2.03 -6.55
C GLY A 53 -9.62 -1.11 -6.37
N PRO A 54 -8.40 -1.55 -6.74
CA PRO A 54 -7.21 -0.72 -6.62
C PRO A 54 -7.38 0.54 -7.47
N SER A 55 -7.35 1.70 -6.80
CA SER A 55 -7.67 2.98 -7.44
C SER A 55 -6.48 3.93 -7.49
N ILE A 56 -5.49 3.75 -6.61
CA ILE A 56 -4.33 4.64 -6.47
C ILE A 56 -3.46 4.66 -7.74
N PRO A 57 -3.16 3.53 -8.42
CA PRO A 57 -2.41 3.57 -9.68
C PRO A 57 -3.05 4.49 -10.73
N ARG A 58 -4.38 4.46 -10.84
CA ARG A 58 -5.14 5.30 -11.77
C ARG A 58 -5.14 6.77 -11.33
N MET A 59 -5.33 7.05 -10.04
CA MET A 59 -5.28 8.42 -9.48
C MET A 59 -3.93 9.09 -9.76
N LEU A 60 -2.84 8.32 -9.66
CA LEU A 60 -1.47 8.80 -9.92
C LEU A 60 -1.02 8.66 -11.39
N ARG A 61 -1.91 8.20 -12.29
CA ARG A 61 -1.65 8.01 -13.73
C ARG A 61 -0.47 7.07 -14.04
N VAL A 62 -0.33 6.03 -13.24
CA VAL A 62 0.71 5.01 -13.37
C VAL A 62 0.13 3.60 -13.54
N GLN A 63 -1.16 3.46 -13.82
CA GLN A 63 -1.84 2.15 -13.93
C GLN A 63 -1.23 1.19 -14.97
N ASP A 64 -0.58 1.71 -16.01
CA ASP A 64 0.06 0.91 -17.07
C ASP A 64 1.53 0.55 -16.74
N SER A 65 1.96 0.81 -15.51
CA SER A 65 3.32 0.50 -15.05
C SER A 65 3.43 -0.96 -14.65
N ALA A 66 4.59 -1.55 -14.90
CA ALA A 66 4.92 -2.90 -14.46
C ALA A 66 5.78 -2.83 -13.19
N VAL A 67 5.54 -3.77 -12.28
CA VAL A 67 6.46 -3.98 -11.16
C VAL A 67 7.59 -4.89 -11.61
N HIS A 68 8.82 -4.50 -11.25
CA HIS A 68 10.02 -5.27 -11.52
C HIS A 68 10.53 -5.95 -10.25
N GLN A 69 11.29 -7.02 -10.42
CA GLN A 69 12.02 -7.66 -9.32
C GLN A 69 13.51 -7.38 -9.44
N CYS A 70 14.16 -7.22 -8.29
CA CYS A 70 15.61 -7.16 -8.15
C CYS A 70 16.05 -8.00 -6.94
N ASP A 71 17.35 -8.04 -6.64
CA ASP A 71 17.90 -8.83 -5.55
C ASP A 71 17.33 -8.45 -4.16
N SER A 72 16.86 -7.21 -4.00
CA SER A 72 16.22 -6.73 -2.77
C SER A 72 14.70 -6.96 -2.73
N GLY A 73 14.12 -7.55 -3.78
CA GLY A 73 12.70 -7.86 -3.89
C GLY A 73 11.96 -7.02 -4.94
N TRP A 74 10.71 -6.68 -4.66
CA TRP A 74 9.83 -5.97 -5.60
C TRP A 74 10.17 -4.48 -5.63
N VAL A 75 10.49 -3.94 -6.80
CA VAL A 75 10.77 -2.51 -6.98
C VAL A 75 9.46 -1.74 -7.07
N PRO A 76 9.15 -0.82 -6.14
CA PRO A 76 7.92 -0.03 -6.24
C PRO A 76 7.94 0.87 -7.47
N VAL A 77 6.74 1.21 -7.96
CA VAL A 77 6.56 2.16 -9.06
C VAL A 77 6.78 3.57 -8.51
N PHE A 78 7.77 4.28 -9.05
CA PHE A 78 8.04 5.66 -8.65
C PHE A 78 7.18 6.64 -9.45
N VAL A 79 6.52 7.54 -8.75
CA VAL A 79 5.63 8.56 -9.33
C VAL A 79 6.38 9.87 -9.47
N GLY A 80 6.30 10.48 -10.66
CA GLY A 80 6.96 11.74 -10.97
C GLY A 80 8.47 11.61 -11.25
N GLN A 81 9.09 12.68 -11.75
CA GLN A 81 10.53 12.69 -12.10
C GLN A 81 11.44 12.72 -10.87
N ASP A 82 10.97 13.32 -9.78
CA ASP A 82 11.68 13.40 -8.50
C ASP A 82 11.66 12.09 -7.71
N LYS A 83 10.82 11.12 -8.14
CA LYS A 83 10.65 9.81 -7.51
C LYS A 83 10.37 9.89 -6.00
N ALA A 84 9.73 10.98 -5.58
CA ALA A 84 9.48 11.24 -4.15
C ALA A 84 8.34 10.39 -3.58
N ILE A 85 7.48 9.84 -4.45
CA ILE A 85 6.43 8.87 -4.09
C ILE A 85 6.77 7.52 -4.70
N ALA A 86 6.88 6.49 -3.86
CA ALA A 86 6.98 5.10 -4.23
C ALA A 86 5.63 4.40 -4.02
N LEU A 87 5.09 3.74 -5.03
CA LEU A 87 3.80 3.07 -5.00
C LEU A 87 3.97 1.57 -5.20
N MET A 88 3.41 0.78 -4.30
CA MET A 88 3.10 -0.63 -4.55
C MET A 88 1.59 -0.82 -4.50
N SER A 89 1.02 -1.44 -5.52
CA SER A 89 -0.41 -1.74 -5.59
C SER A 89 -0.61 -3.12 -6.19
N ILE A 90 -1.61 -3.85 -5.68
CA ILE A 90 -2.09 -5.04 -6.38
C ILE A 90 -2.56 -4.73 -7.80
N GLY A 91 -3.00 -3.50 -8.09
CA GLY A 91 -3.43 -3.09 -9.42
C GLY A 91 -2.37 -3.32 -10.51
N PHE A 92 -1.08 -3.35 -10.17
CA PHE A 92 0.01 -3.66 -11.11
C PHE A 92 0.14 -5.15 -11.45
N LEU A 93 -0.47 -6.02 -10.65
CA LEU A 93 -0.44 -7.48 -10.82
C LEU A 93 -1.67 -8.02 -11.54
N LEU A 94 -2.63 -7.16 -11.88
CA LEU A 94 -3.83 -7.53 -12.61
C LEU A 94 -3.57 -7.46 -14.10
N GLU A 95 -4.03 -8.48 -14.85
CA GLU A 95 -3.94 -8.46 -16.32
C GLU A 95 -4.80 -7.33 -16.91
N ARG A 96 -5.94 -7.03 -16.28
CA ARG A 96 -6.78 -5.86 -16.60
C ARG A 96 -7.23 -5.12 -15.34
N PRO A 97 -7.38 -3.79 -15.40
CA PRO A 97 -7.79 -2.97 -14.24
C PRO A 97 -9.14 -3.35 -13.61
N ASP A 98 -10.03 -3.96 -14.40
CA ASP A 98 -11.38 -4.34 -13.98
C ASP A 98 -11.52 -5.85 -13.70
N ASP A 99 -10.41 -6.60 -13.79
CA ASP A 99 -10.45 -8.03 -13.51
C ASP A 99 -10.72 -8.25 -12.02
N ALA A 100 -11.88 -8.83 -11.73
CA ALA A 100 -12.18 -9.30 -10.38
C ALA A 100 -11.16 -10.39 -10.00
N VAL A 101 -10.39 -10.12 -8.94
CA VAL A 101 -9.40 -11.06 -8.43
C VAL A 101 -10.11 -12.23 -7.74
N VAL A 102 -10.46 -13.27 -8.50
CA VAL A 102 -10.95 -14.55 -7.96
C VAL A 102 -9.77 -15.40 -7.49
N TRP A 103 -8.96 -14.84 -6.58
CA TRP A 103 -7.93 -15.61 -5.89
C TRP A 103 -8.49 -16.18 -4.61
N ARG A 104 -8.16 -17.46 -4.33
CA ARG A 104 -8.53 -18.11 -3.07
C ARG A 104 -7.83 -17.40 -1.89
N GLY A 105 -8.51 -17.33 -0.75
CA GLY A 105 -8.04 -16.64 0.47
C GLY A 105 -6.55 -16.85 0.83
N PRO A 106 -6.03 -18.09 0.83
CA PRO A 106 -4.61 -18.34 1.12
C PRO A 106 -3.64 -17.63 0.17
N LYS A 107 -3.97 -17.54 -1.12
CA LYS A 107 -3.13 -16.87 -2.13
C LYS A 107 -3.15 -15.35 -1.92
N LYS A 108 -4.31 -14.77 -1.62
CA LYS A 108 -4.45 -13.35 -1.29
C LYS A 108 -3.63 -12.97 -0.06
N ASN A 109 -3.76 -13.75 1.01
CA ASN A 109 -3.05 -13.49 2.27
C ASN A 109 -1.53 -13.62 2.12
N ALA A 110 -1.07 -14.59 1.31
CA ALA A 110 0.34 -14.74 0.98
C ALA A 110 0.86 -13.50 0.23
N LEU A 111 0.11 -12.98 -0.74
CA LEU A 111 0.52 -11.79 -1.49
C LEU A 111 0.56 -10.54 -0.59
N ILE A 112 -0.44 -10.33 0.28
CA ILE A 112 -0.44 -9.20 1.22
C ILE A 112 0.82 -9.24 2.10
N LYS A 113 1.16 -10.42 2.63
CA LYS A 113 2.39 -10.61 3.39
C LYS A 113 3.62 -10.30 2.54
N GLN A 114 3.66 -10.78 1.30
CA GLN A 114 4.75 -10.54 0.38
C GLN A 114 4.96 -9.04 0.09
N PHE A 115 3.89 -8.26 -0.06
CA PHE A 115 4.02 -6.80 -0.23
C PHE A 115 4.62 -6.11 1.00
N ILE A 116 4.33 -6.63 2.19
CA ILE A 116 4.86 -6.08 3.45
C ILE A 116 6.33 -6.46 3.63
N THR A 117 6.72 -7.69 3.25
CA THR A 117 8.07 -8.20 3.50
C THR A 117 9.07 -7.92 2.37
N ASP A 118 8.62 -7.98 1.12
CA ASP A 118 9.52 -8.12 -0.04
C ASP A 118 9.57 -6.86 -0.92
N VAL A 119 8.79 -5.81 -0.64
CA VAL A 119 8.88 -4.56 -1.43
C VAL A 119 10.09 -3.78 -0.98
N ALA A 120 10.98 -3.46 -1.92
CA ALA A 120 12.20 -2.72 -1.69
C ALA A 120 11.92 -1.21 -1.53
N TRP A 121 11.33 -0.83 -0.40
CA TRP A 121 10.94 0.56 -0.10
C TRP A 121 12.11 1.53 -0.01
N GLY A 122 13.29 1.04 0.37
CA GLY A 122 14.43 1.89 0.71
C GLY A 122 14.13 2.75 1.95
N ASP A 123 14.61 3.99 1.93
CA ASP A 123 14.42 4.93 3.03
C ASP A 123 13.19 5.81 2.80
N LEU A 124 12.21 5.71 3.69
CA LEU A 124 10.98 6.51 3.64
C LEU A 124 10.76 7.25 4.96
N ASP A 125 10.27 8.49 4.87
CA ASP A 125 9.78 9.20 6.04
C ASP A 125 8.41 8.67 6.46
N PHE A 126 7.55 8.35 5.48
CA PHE A 126 6.21 7.81 5.70
C PHE A 126 5.89 6.67 4.73
N LEU A 127 5.26 5.61 5.24
CA LEU A 127 4.54 4.61 4.46
C LEU A 127 3.06 4.70 4.80
N ILE A 128 2.24 5.06 3.81
CA ILE A 128 0.79 5.09 3.91
C ILE A 128 0.24 3.76 3.39
N VAL A 129 -0.52 3.06 4.22
CA VAL A 129 -1.13 1.77 3.85
C VAL A 129 -2.62 1.96 3.64
N ASP A 130 -3.06 1.89 2.38
CA ASP A 130 -4.46 1.93 2.00
C ASP A 130 -5.08 0.53 2.16
N THR A 131 -5.76 0.30 3.28
CA THR A 131 -6.29 -1.03 3.65
C THR A 131 -7.58 -1.38 2.90
N PRO A 132 -7.96 -2.66 2.78
CA PRO A 132 -9.30 -3.04 2.30
C PRO A 132 -10.40 -2.43 3.18
N PRO A 133 -11.58 -2.12 2.61
CA PRO A 133 -12.70 -1.57 3.37
C PRO A 133 -13.33 -2.59 4.33
N GLY A 134 -13.92 -2.09 5.41
CA GLY A 134 -14.62 -2.89 6.40
C GLY A 134 -13.68 -3.74 7.24
N THR A 135 -14.13 -4.93 7.60
CA THR A 135 -13.39 -5.90 8.44
C THR A 135 -13.24 -7.23 7.71
N SER A 136 -12.84 -7.18 6.44
CA SER A 136 -12.62 -8.40 5.64
C SER A 136 -11.38 -9.17 6.12
N ASP A 137 -11.25 -10.43 5.69
CA ASP A 137 -10.05 -11.23 5.98
C ASP A 137 -8.77 -10.55 5.47
N GLU A 138 -8.87 -9.81 4.37
CA GLU A 138 -7.74 -9.08 3.78
C GLU A 138 -7.35 -7.87 4.63
N HIS A 139 -8.34 -7.17 5.20
CA HIS A 139 -8.10 -6.11 6.18
C HIS A 139 -7.38 -6.67 7.42
N ILE A 140 -7.93 -7.73 8.02
CA ILE A 140 -7.34 -8.36 9.22
C ILE A 140 -5.92 -8.85 8.91
N SER A 141 -5.72 -9.51 7.77
CA SER A 141 -4.40 -10.01 7.34
C SER A 141 -3.38 -8.89 7.17
N THR A 142 -3.79 -7.75 6.60
CA THR A 142 -2.93 -6.56 6.44
C THR A 142 -2.51 -6.01 7.80
N VAL A 143 -3.46 -5.81 8.71
CA VAL A 143 -3.19 -5.25 10.04
C VAL A 143 -2.32 -6.18 10.87
N GLU A 144 -2.59 -7.48 10.87
CA GLU A 144 -1.77 -8.46 11.61
C GLU A 144 -0.35 -8.58 11.04
N ALA A 145 -0.19 -8.49 9.72
CA ALA A 145 1.14 -8.52 9.10
C ALA A 145 1.95 -7.24 9.38
N LEU A 146 1.29 -6.08 9.55
CA LEU A 146 1.95 -4.82 9.91
C LEU A 146 2.19 -4.65 11.42
N ARG A 147 1.48 -5.40 12.26
CA ARG A 147 1.56 -5.29 13.73
C ARG A 147 2.98 -5.39 14.30
N PRO A 148 3.88 -6.28 13.83
CA PRO A 148 5.26 -6.35 14.32
C PRO A 148 6.07 -5.08 14.06
N HIS A 149 5.68 -4.30 13.04
CA HIS A 149 6.34 -3.07 12.63
C HIS A 149 5.86 -1.82 13.39
N LYS A 150 4.95 -2.00 14.36
CA LYS A 150 4.43 -0.95 15.26
C LYS A 150 3.99 0.31 14.50
N PRO A 151 2.90 0.24 13.70
CA PRO A 151 2.37 1.40 13.00
C PRO A 151 2.18 2.59 13.95
N LEU A 152 2.48 3.80 13.46
CA LEU A 152 2.37 5.05 14.23
C LEU A 152 0.93 5.31 14.66
N GLY A 153 -0.03 4.93 13.81
CA GLY A 153 -1.44 5.08 14.08
C GLY A 153 -2.29 4.75 12.87
N ALA A 154 -3.58 5.06 12.98
CA ALA A 154 -4.57 4.86 11.93
C ALA A 154 -5.41 6.11 11.71
N ILE A 155 -5.81 6.32 10.46
CA ILE A 155 -6.74 7.34 9.99
C ILE A 155 -8.00 6.62 9.55
N LEU A 156 -9.12 6.88 10.23
CA LEU A 156 -10.42 6.32 9.87
C LEU A 156 -11.16 7.30 8.95
N VAL A 157 -11.39 6.88 7.70
CA VAL A 157 -12.14 7.64 6.70
C VAL A 157 -13.60 7.19 6.74
N THR A 158 -14.51 8.15 6.85
CA THR A 158 -15.95 7.92 6.87
C THR A 158 -16.68 9.06 6.18
N THR A 159 -17.97 8.85 5.94
CA THR A 159 -18.90 9.86 5.43
C THR A 159 -20.06 10.06 6.41
N PRO A 160 -20.69 11.25 6.46
CA PRO A 160 -21.86 11.48 7.31
C PRO A 160 -23.09 10.64 6.92
N GLN A 161 -23.24 10.32 5.63
CA GLN A 161 -24.23 9.39 5.09
C GLN A 161 -23.81 7.93 5.28
#